data_AF-A0A814UIC4-F1
#
_entry.id   AF-A0A814UIC4-F1
#
_cell.length_a   1.000
_cell.length_b   1.000
_cell.length_c   1.000
_cell.angle_alpha   90.00
_cell.angle_beta   90.00
_cell.angle_gamma   90.00
#
_symmetry.space_group_name_H-M   'P 1'
#
loop_
_entity.id
_entity.type
_entity.pdbx_description
1 polymer ?
#
loop_
_entity_poly.entity_id
_entity_poly.type
_entity_poly.pdbx_seq_one_letter_code
_entity_poly.pdbx_strand_id
1 'polypeptide(L)'
;MHRSLKELLIDDYLDFDDNNDENDDNISISLDNEQHIYYNIIHHKKTIKDYLRLIFHHPIYDYFMAFIIISSSITLGLSLETDEIYIKNSSRQKFIYAFDEILIAILFLEFIFKIYLESIYYWFNWTNIYDFSIIFFGVIEIIWNLFFYKKNSTIKNLLKGFRLLQLIRLYRIIKLFEGLQVLTKALIKTVLTYTFTVVILVFLFIYVIAVIGQMLYGKPEDSPWHHFSTSLIIAMRLTLVDNWNLIGPELEKKGSPLISRWFLTIIVFVGNRIVTNVLVGLMIESVSSVNDDYIKEKRKKKNLRNQKKREELSTIQVLNTKVSDTNNKMNTTENTIEQIKEKLKLIHNEIITPKDFIFSIDWLEKLITNSEKSHIEAKSARHLIIHLIQSLSNIINENMKKNESNISIN
;
A
#
# COMPACT_ATOMS: atom_id res chain seq x y z
N MET A 1 5.02 2.32 2.28
CA MET A 1 4.17 2.96 3.30
C MET A 1 4.06 1.96 4.45
N HIS A 2 5.14 1.85 5.24
CA HIS A 2 5.19 0.97 6.40
C HIS A 2 4.49 1.71 7.54
N ARG A 3 3.20 1.44 7.74
CA ARG A 3 2.56 1.66 9.04
C ARG A 3 2.94 0.48 9.92
N SER A 4 3.53 0.76 11.08
CA SER A 4 3.88 -0.29 12.03
C SER A 4 2.58 -0.91 12.56
N LEU A 5 2.55 -2.24 12.69
CA LEU A 5 1.45 -3.02 13.27
C LEU A 5 0.95 -2.51 14.63
N LYS A 6 1.75 -1.65 15.29
CA LYS A 6 1.42 -1.03 16.58
C LYS A 6 0.35 0.06 16.45
N GLU A 7 0.29 0.79 15.34
CA GLU A 7 -0.72 1.85 15.13
C GLU A 7 -2.09 1.27 14.77
N LEU A 8 -2.11 0.17 14.02
CA LEU A 8 -3.36 -0.48 13.57
C LEU A 8 -4.14 -1.16 14.71
N LEU A 9 -3.45 -1.54 15.79
CA LEU A 9 -4.10 -2.13 16.97
C LEU A 9 -4.55 -1.08 17.99
N ILE A 10 -4.04 0.15 17.90
CA ILE A 10 -4.43 1.26 18.79
C ILE A 10 -5.68 1.94 18.25
N ASP A 11 -5.80 2.10 16.93
CA ASP A 11 -6.98 2.75 16.31
C ASP A 11 -8.26 1.90 16.46
N ASP A 12 -8.19 0.56 16.40
CA ASP A 12 -9.35 -0.33 16.58
C ASP A 12 -9.89 -0.37 18.03
N TYR A 13 -9.14 0.15 19.01
CA TYR A 13 -9.52 0.14 20.43
C TYR A 13 -9.97 1.50 20.97
N LEU A 14 -9.73 2.59 20.24
CA LEU A 14 -10.09 3.96 20.67
C LEU A 14 -11.52 4.36 20.28
N ASP A 15 -12.24 3.57 19.49
CA ASP A 15 -13.63 3.85 19.08
C ASP A 15 -14.69 3.31 20.07
N PHE A 16 -14.30 2.75 21.22
CA PHE A 16 -15.23 2.04 22.12
C PHE A 16 -15.40 2.60 23.53
N ASP A 17 -14.74 3.70 23.91
CA ASP A 17 -14.94 4.30 25.23
C ASP A 17 -15.03 5.83 25.13
N ASP A 18 -16.19 6.29 24.68
CA ASP A 18 -16.62 7.68 24.81
C ASP A 18 -18.01 7.63 25.45
N ASN A 19 -18.06 7.52 26.78
CA ASN A 19 -19.13 7.93 27.71
C ASN A 19 -18.96 7.24 29.08
N ASN A 20 -18.30 7.89 30.03
CA ASN A 20 -18.87 8.21 31.35
C ASN A 20 -17.79 8.70 32.34
N ASP A 21 -18.17 9.77 33.02
CA ASP A 21 -17.44 10.51 34.06
C ASP A 21 -17.18 9.73 35.36
N GLU A 22 -16.19 10.24 36.10
CA GLU A 22 -16.01 10.19 37.57
C GLU A 22 -15.69 8.84 38.26
N ASN A 23 -14.44 8.67 38.71
CA ASN A 23 -14.02 8.56 40.13
C ASN A 23 -12.64 7.89 40.31
N ASP A 24 -11.86 8.44 41.23
CA ASP A 24 -10.40 8.31 41.40
C ASP A 24 -9.92 7.09 42.25
N ASP A 25 -10.70 6.01 42.36
CA ASP A 25 -10.40 4.90 43.29
C ASP A 25 -9.84 3.61 42.63
N ASN A 26 -9.53 3.60 41.33
CA ASN A 26 -9.20 2.37 40.59
C ASN A 26 -7.69 2.03 40.45
N ILE A 27 -6.78 2.77 41.07
CA ILE A 27 -5.34 2.59 40.84
C ILE A 27 -4.81 1.26 41.42
N SER A 28 -5.41 0.73 42.49
CA SER A 28 -5.00 -0.56 43.08
C SER A 28 -5.56 -1.80 42.38
N ILE A 29 -6.57 -1.67 41.52
CA ILE A 29 -7.15 -2.78 40.73
C ILE A 29 -6.43 -2.93 39.37
N SER A 30 -5.71 -1.90 38.93
CA SER A 30 -5.03 -1.88 37.63
C SER A 30 -3.77 -2.76 37.55
N LEU A 31 -3.04 -2.97 38.66
CA LEU A 31 -1.82 -3.78 38.65
C LEU A 31 -2.08 -5.30 38.66
N ASP A 32 -3.21 -5.76 39.22
CA ASP A 32 -3.56 -7.18 39.22
C ASP A 32 -4.07 -7.62 37.82
N ASN A 33 -4.71 -6.69 37.09
CA ASN A 33 -5.15 -6.92 35.72
C ASN A 33 -3.98 -6.96 34.71
N GLU A 34 -2.92 -6.17 34.89
CA GLU A 34 -1.74 -6.26 34.01
C GLU A 34 -1.00 -7.60 34.14
N GLN A 35 -0.92 -8.16 35.35
CA GLN A 35 -0.36 -9.51 35.55
C GLN A 35 -1.28 -10.59 34.98
N HIS A 36 -2.60 -10.45 35.09
CA HIS A 36 -3.56 -11.34 34.45
C HIS A 36 -3.55 -11.26 32.92
N ILE A 37 -3.30 -10.08 32.33
CA ILE A 37 -3.15 -9.90 30.87
C ILE A 37 -1.85 -10.55 30.37
N TYR A 38 -0.74 -10.37 31.08
CA TYR A 38 0.53 -11.07 30.75
C TYR A 38 0.44 -12.58 30.94
N TYR A 39 -0.27 -13.06 31.96
CA TYR A 39 -0.49 -14.50 32.18
C TYR A 39 -1.43 -15.12 31.13
N ASN A 40 -2.45 -14.38 30.67
CA ASN A 40 -3.35 -14.83 29.59
C ASN A 40 -2.68 -14.87 28.22
N ILE A 41 -1.68 -14.03 27.96
CA ILE A 41 -0.90 -14.07 26.71
C ILE A 41 0.03 -15.31 26.67
N ILE A 42 0.50 -15.78 27.84
CA ILE A 42 1.38 -16.95 27.94
C ILE A 42 0.60 -18.28 27.91
N HIS A 43 -0.69 -18.28 28.27
CA HIS A 43 -1.52 -19.48 28.34
C HIS A 43 -2.40 -19.76 27.12
N HIS A 44 -2.29 -18.99 26.03
CA HIS A 44 -2.97 -19.34 24.79
C HIS A 44 -2.35 -20.63 24.24
N LYS A 45 -3.02 -21.77 24.47
CA LYS A 45 -2.80 -23.01 23.71
C LYS A 45 -2.70 -22.59 22.26
N LYS A 46 -1.50 -22.67 21.64
CA LYS A 46 -1.31 -22.34 20.23
C LYS A 46 -2.38 -23.07 19.45
N THR A 47 -3.32 -22.31 18.94
CA THR A 47 -4.46 -22.88 18.22
C THR A 47 -3.90 -23.40 16.89
N ILE A 48 -4.55 -24.40 16.29
CA ILE A 48 -4.15 -24.89 14.94
C ILE A 48 -4.06 -23.72 13.94
N LYS A 49 -4.88 -22.68 14.13
CA LYS A 49 -4.84 -21.42 13.37
C LYS A 49 -3.48 -20.70 13.44
N ASP A 50 -2.82 -20.66 14.58
CA ASP A 50 -1.57 -19.92 14.78
C ASP A 50 -0.39 -20.62 14.10
N TYR A 51 -0.37 -21.96 14.15
CA TYR A 51 0.59 -22.76 13.40
C TYR A 51 0.40 -22.64 11.88
N LEU A 52 -0.86 -22.68 11.41
CA LEU A 52 -1.16 -22.48 10.00
C LEU A 52 -0.71 -21.08 9.55
N ARG A 53 -1.04 -20.01 10.29
CA ARG A 53 -0.58 -18.65 9.95
C ARG A 53 0.94 -18.56 9.83
N LEU A 54 1.69 -19.20 10.73
CA LEU A 54 3.15 -19.25 10.68
C LEU A 54 3.67 -19.93 9.40
N ILE A 55 3.04 -21.04 8.99
CA ILE A 55 3.42 -21.78 7.78
C ILE A 55 3.13 -20.95 6.52
N PHE A 56 1.93 -20.35 6.42
CA PHE A 56 1.52 -19.59 5.24
C PHE A 56 2.30 -18.28 5.04
N HIS A 57 2.85 -17.68 6.10
CA HIS A 57 3.67 -16.46 6.01
C HIS A 57 5.16 -16.74 5.77
N HIS A 58 5.57 -18.01 5.77
CA HIS A 58 6.97 -18.34 5.57
C HIS A 58 7.34 -18.24 4.07
N PRO A 59 8.45 -17.58 3.68
CA PRO A 59 8.80 -17.38 2.26
C PRO A 59 8.99 -18.69 1.48
N ILE A 60 9.34 -19.78 2.16
CA ILE A 60 9.45 -21.13 1.57
C ILE A 60 8.10 -21.64 1.05
N TYR A 61 6.99 -21.25 1.69
CA TYR A 61 5.66 -21.66 1.28
C TYR A 61 5.35 -21.20 -0.15
N ASP A 62 5.67 -19.94 -0.48
CA ASP A 62 5.43 -19.41 -1.83
C ASP A 62 6.22 -20.18 -2.90
N TYR A 63 7.49 -20.51 -2.62
CA TYR A 63 8.31 -21.34 -3.53
C TYR A 63 7.78 -22.78 -3.66
N PHE A 64 7.31 -23.38 -2.56
CA PHE A 64 6.71 -24.71 -2.57
C PHE A 64 5.43 -24.75 -3.42
N MET A 65 4.55 -23.76 -3.25
CA MET A 65 3.34 -23.64 -4.05
C MET A 65 3.66 -23.38 -5.53
N ALA A 66 4.66 -22.56 -5.83
CA ALA A 66 5.14 -22.35 -7.18
C ALA A 66 5.60 -23.66 -7.84
N PHE A 67 6.34 -24.49 -7.10
CA PHE A 67 6.78 -25.80 -7.57
C PHE A 67 5.60 -26.73 -7.90
N ILE A 68 4.59 -26.80 -7.02
CA ILE A 68 3.36 -27.58 -7.26
C ILE A 68 2.66 -27.10 -8.54
N ILE A 69 2.54 -25.79 -8.74
CA ILE A 69 1.88 -25.19 -9.91
C ILE A 69 2.63 -25.52 -11.20
N ILE A 70 3.96 -25.41 -11.19
CA ILE A 70 4.80 -25.75 -12.35
C ILE A 70 4.68 -27.24 -12.66
N SER A 71 4.79 -28.09 -11.64
CA SER A 71 4.63 -29.54 -11.76
C SER A 71 3.27 -29.93 -12.35
N SER A 72 2.20 -29.29 -11.88
CA SER A 72 0.84 -29.52 -12.39
C SER A 72 0.71 -29.08 -13.85
N SER A 73 1.32 -27.95 -14.21
CA SER A 73 1.27 -27.44 -15.59
C SER A 73 2.06 -28.33 -16.57
N ILE A 74 3.20 -28.87 -16.16
CA ILE A 74 3.99 -29.84 -16.94
C ILE A 74 3.20 -31.15 -17.10
N THR A 75 2.62 -31.65 -16.01
CA THR A 75 1.81 -32.88 -16.02
C THR A 75 0.60 -32.75 -16.94
N LEU A 76 -0.03 -31.57 -16.95
CA LEU A 76 -1.11 -31.24 -17.88
C LEU A 76 -0.65 -31.20 -19.35
N GLY A 77 0.53 -30.63 -19.64
CA GLY A 77 1.09 -30.65 -20.98
C GLY A 77 1.36 -32.09 -21.48
N LEU A 78 1.94 -32.93 -20.62
CA LEU A 78 2.19 -34.34 -20.91
C LEU A 78 0.90 -35.14 -21.09
N SER A 79 -0.15 -34.83 -20.33
CA SER A 79 -1.44 -35.50 -20.45
C SER A 79 -2.14 -35.17 -21.76
N LEU A 80 -1.95 -33.95 -22.32
CA LEU A 80 -2.49 -33.54 -23.62
C LEU A 80 -1.79 -34.24 -24.79
N GLU A 81 -0.46 -34.34 -24.76
CA GLU A 81 0.31 -35.04 -25.81
C GLU A 81 -0.07 -36.53 -25.89
N THR A 82 -0.38 -37.15 -24.75
CA THR A 82 -0.65 -38.59 -24.69
C THR A 82 -2.13 -38.95 -24.83
N ASP A 83 -3.04 -37.98 -25.00
CA ASP A 83 -4.50 -38.19 -25.02
C ASP A 83 -5.02 -38.79 -26.35
N GLU A 84 -4.12 -39.16 -27.27
CA GLU A 84 -4.43 -39.97 -28.44
C GLU A 84 -4.96 -41.35 -28.03
N ILE A 85 -6.04 -41.76 -28.69
CA ILE A 85 -6.94 -42.88 -28.36
C ILE A 85 -6.21 -44.22 -28.22
N TYR A 86 -5.00 -44.36 -28.77
CA TYR A 86 -4.25 -45.62 -28.84
C TYR A 86 -3.30 -45.88 -27.64
N ILE A 87 -2.96 -44.86 -26.82
CA ILE A 87 -1.96 -45.00 -25.73
C ILE A 87 -2.63 -45.04 -24.34
N LYS A 88 -3.97 -45.02 -24.28
CA LYS A 88 -4.79 -44.88 -23.07
C LYS A 88 -4.55 -45.92 -21.97
N ASN A 89 -3.96 -47.07 -22.29
CA ASN A 89 -3.81 -48.19 -21.36
C ASN A 89 -2.39 -48.40 -20.81
N SER A 90 -1.46 -47.49 -21.11
CA SER A 90 -0.09 -47.58 -20.57
C SER A 90 -0.05 -47.17 -19.08
N SER A 91 0.74 -47.89 -18.27
CA SER A 91 0.93 -47.58 -16.85
C SER A 91 1.43 -46.15 -16.61
N ARG A 92 2.19 -45.60 -17.56
CA ARG A 92 2.70 -44.23 -17.54
C ARG A 92 1.57 -43.20 -17.55
N GLN A 93 0.52 -43.38 -18.35
CA GLN A 93 -0.59 -42.44 -18.38
C GLN A 93 -1.41 -42.47 -17.09
N LYS A 94 -1.69 -43.66 -16.55
CA LYS A 94 -2.39 -43.79 -15.26
C LYS A 94 -1.63 -43.08 -14.15
N PHE A 95 -0.31 -43.18 -14.16
CA PHE A 95 0.56 -42.46 -13.23
C PHE A 95 0.46 -40.94 -13.41
N ILE A 96 0.56 -40.43 -14.64
CA ILE A 96 0.45 -38.99 -14.95
C ILE A 96 -0.91 -38.44 -14.50
N TYR A 97 -2.00 -39.13 -14.81
CA TYR A 97 -3.35 -38.72 -14.42
C TYR A 97 -3.55 -38.74 -12.89
N ALA A 98 -3.11 -39.80 -12.21
CA ALA A 98 -3.18 -39.86 -10.75
C ALA A 98 -2.33 -38.77 -10.08
N PHE A 99 -1.16 -38.47 -10.65
CA PHE A 99 -0.29 -37.42 -10.16
C PHE A 99 -0.92 -36.03 -10.31
N ASP A 100 -1.57 -35.74 -11.44
CA ASP A 100 -2.31 -34.49 -11.64
C ASP A 100 -3.48 -34.33 -10.65
N GLU A 101 -4.25 -35.40 -10.41
CA GLU A 101 -5.32 -35.41 -9.41
C GLU A 101 -4.79 -35.12 -8.00
N ILE A 102 -3.63 -35.67 -7.63
CA ILE A 102 -2.97 -35.39 -6.35
C ILE A 102 -2.56 -33.91 -6.25
N LEU A 103 -1.99 -33.33 -7.32
CA LEU A 103 -1.59 -31.92 -7.32
C LEU A 103 -2.80 -30.99 -7.19
N ILE A 104 -3.92 -31.31 -7.86
CA ILE A 104 -5.18 -30.57 -7.71
C ILE A 104 -5.72 -30.72 -6.28
N ALA A 105 -5.64 -31.92 -5.68
CA ALA A 105 -6.06 -32.13 -4.30
C ALA A 105 -5.24 -31.30 -3.30
N ILE A 106 -3.91 -31.19 -3.50
CA ILE A 106 -3.05 -30.34 -2.67
C ILE A 106 -3.47 -28.86 -2.77
N LEU A 107 -3.78 -28.37 -3.98
CA LEU A 107 -4.28 -27.01 -4.19
C LEU A 107 -5.67 -26.78 -3.60
N PHE A 108 -6.53 -27.79 -3.64
CA PHE A 108 -7.84 -27.72 -3.00
C PHE A 108 -7.72 -27.65 -1.48
N LEU A 109 -6.78 -28.40 -0.90
CA LEU A 109 -6.49 -28.38 0.54
C LEU A 109 -5.88 -27.05 0.98
N GLU A 110 -4.99 -26.46 0.16
CA GLU A 110 -4.49 -25.08 0.33
C GLU A 110 -5.66 -24.08 0.46
N PHE A 111 -6.64 -24.18 -0.43
CA PHE A 111 -7.82 -23.32 -0.44
C PHE A 111 -8.69 -23.48 0.82
N ILE A 112 -8.93 -24.72 1.26
CA ILE A 112 -9.68 -24.99 2.50
C ILE A 112 -9.00 -24.31 3.68
N PHE A 113 -7.68 -24.40 3.79
CA PHE A 113 -6.94 -23.76 4.87
C PHE A 113 -7.00 -22.23 4.78
N LYS A 114 -6.93 -21.63 3.59
CA LYS A 114 -7.10 -20.18 3.43
C LYS A 114 -8.47 -19.70 3.88
N ILE A 115 -9.54 -20.42 3.52
CA ILE A 115 -10.90 -20.12 4.02
C ILE A 115 -10.98 -20.28 5.53
N TYR A 116 -10.37 -21.30 6.11
CA TYR A 116 -10.38 -21.49 7.56
C TYR A 116 -9.67 -20.36 8.33
N LEU A 117 -8.65 -19.76 7.72
CA LEU A 117 -7.87 -18.65 8.30
C LEU A 117 -8.54 -17.28 8.12
N GLU A 118 -9.05 -16.99 6.93
CA GLU A 118 -9.56 -15.66 6.53
C GLU A 118 -11.10 -15.56 6.54
N SER A 119 -11.80 -16.68 6.59
CA SER A 119 -13.27 -16.78 6.62
C SER A 119 -13.93 -15.91 5.54
N ILE A 120 -14.74 -14.91 5.91
CA ILE A 120 -15.46 -14.04 4.98
C ILE A 120 -14.53 -13.09 4.20
N TYR A 121 -13.39 -12.69 4.80
CA TYR A 121 -12.45 -11.75 4.18
C TYR A 121 -11.77 -12.31 2.94
N TYR A 122 -11.71 -13.64 2.81
CA TYR A 122 -11.19 -14.33 1.63
C TYR A 122 -11.90 -13.87 0.35
N TRP A 123 -13.22 -13.63 0.40
CA TRP A 123 -14.04 -13.31 -0.76
C TRP A 123 -13.96 -11.85 -1.20
N PHE A 124 -13.44 -10.95 -0.37
CA PHE A 124 -13.27 -9.54 -0.75
C PHE A 124 -12.03 -9.30 -1.61
N ASN A 125 -11.05 -10.21 -1.56
CA ASN A 125 -9.83 -10.08 -2.34
C ASN A 125 -9.98 -10.73 -3.73
N TRP A 126 -9.90 -9.93 -4.80
CA TRP A 126 -10.00 -10.41 -6.18
C TRP A 126 -8.99 -11.51 -6.51
N THR A 127 -7.78 -11.46 -5.92
CA THR A 127 -6.78 -12.50 -6.15
C THR A 127 -7.19 -13.85 -5.58
N ASN A 128 -7.92 -13.86 -4.47
CA ASN A 128 -8.40 -15.05 -3.80
C ASN A 128 -9.64 -15.64 -4.53
N ILE A 129 -10.51 -14.78 -5.05
CA ILE A 129 -11.64 -15.19 -5.92
C ILE A 129 -11.11 -15.89 -7.19
N TYR A 130 -10.09 -15.31 -7.82
CA TYR A 130 -9.44 -15.90 -8.99
C TYR A 130 -8.84 -17.27 -8.67
N ASP A 131 -8.13 -17.35 -7.53
CA ASP A 131 -7.52 -18.58 -7.06
C ASP A 131 -8.56 -19.68 -6.78
N PHE A 132 -9.74 -19.32 -6.26
CA PHE A 132 -10.87 -20.23 -6.09
C PHE A 132 -11.46 -20.69 -7.42
N SER A 133 -11.66 -19.78 -8.38
CA SER A 133 -12.28 -20.11 -9.68
C SER A 133 -11.51 -21.20 -10.41
N ILE A 134 -10.18 -21.14 -10.39
CA ILE A 134 -9.31 -22.14 -11.02
C ILE A 134 -9.46 -23.52 -10.37
N ILE A 135 -9.46 -23.56 -9.03
CA ILE A 135 -9.63 -24.81 -8.27
C ILE A 135 -11.01 -25.39 -8.53
N PHE A 136 -12.04 -24.54 -8.58
CA PHE A 136 -13.41 -24.92 -8.87
C PHE A 136 -13.55 -25.61 -10.23
N PHE A 137 -12.94 -25.06 -11.30
CA PHE A 137 -12.94 -25.72 -12.61
C PHE A 137 -12.23 -27.08 -12.60
N GLY A 138 -11.12 -27.22 -11.87
CA GLY A 138 -10.44 -28.51 -11.73
C GLY A 138 -11.27 -29.56 -10.99
N VAL A 139 -11.97 -29.16 -9.93
CA VAL A 139 -12.85 -30.05 -9.16
C VAL A 139 -14.08 -30.46 -9.98
N ILE A 140 -14.71 -29.52 -10.71
CA ILE A 140 -15.84 -29.84 -11.61
C ILE A 140 -15.43 -30.89 -12.62
N GLU A 141 -14.23 -30.80 -13.18
CA GLU A 141 -13.74 -31.74 -14.15
C GLU A 141 -13.59 -33.16 -13.58
N ILE A 142 -12.99 -33.28 -12.39
CA ILE A 142 -12.82 -34.56 -11.70
C ILE A 142 -14.20 -35.19 -11.40
N ILE A 143 -15.11 -34.40 -10.82
CA ILE A 143 -16.48 -34.83 -10.53
C ILE A 143 -17.17 -35.28 -11.82
N TRP A 144 -17.04 -34.52 -12.91
CA TRP A 144 -17.66 -34.88 -14.17
C TRP A 144 -17.12 -36.20 -14.73
N ASN A 145 -15.79 -36.39 -14.70
CA ASN A 145 -15.17 -37.62 -15.17
C ASN A 145 -15.60 -38.85 -14.36
N LEU A 146 -15.83 -38.68 -13.05
CA LEU A 146 -16.32 -39.74 -12.17
C LEU A 146 -17.79 -40.11 -12.43
N PHE A 147 -18.69 -39.13 -12.53
CA PHE A 147 -20.14 -39.38 -12.63
C PHE A 147 -20.67 -39.59 -14.06
N PHE A 148 -20.06 -38.97 -15.07
CA PHE A 148 -20.61 -38.89 -16.43
C PHE A 148 -19.75 -39.57 -17.51
N TYR A 149 -18.88 -40.50 -17.12
CA TYR A 149 -17.84 -41.15 -17.95
C TYR A 149 -18.28 -41.69 -19.33
N LYS A 150 -19.59 -41.90 -19.58
CA LYS A 150 -20.09 -42.57 -20.79
C LYS A 150 -21.15 -41.84 -21.62
N LYS A 151 -21.66 -40.67 -21.23
CA LYS A 151 -22.96 -40.21 -21.79
C LYS A 151 -22.95 -39.12 -22.86
N ASN A 152 -21.83 -38.42 -23.12
CA ASN A 152 -21.80 -37.40 -24.19
C ASN A 152 -20.38 -37.03 -24.67
N SER A 153 -20.07 -37.29 -25.95
CA SER A 153 -18.78 -36.94 -26.57
C SER A 153 -18.57 -35.43 -26.71
N THR A 154 -19.64 -34.65 -26.95
CA THR A 154 -19.58 -33.20 -27.10
C THR A 154 -19.18 -32.51 -25.80
N ILE A 155 -19.77 -32.93 -24.68
CA ILE A 155 -19.49 -32.37 -23.36
C ILE A 155 -18.07 -32.76 -22.91
N LYS A 156 -17.63 -33.97 -23.25
CA LYS A 156 -16.25 -34.42 -23.01
C LYS A 156 -15.22 -33.52 -23.69
N ASN A 157 -15.47 -33.08 -24.93
CA ASN A 157 -14.55 -32.15 -25.62
C ASN A 157 -14.55 -30.74 -24.99
N LEU A 158 -15.70 -30.27 -24.49
CA LEU A 158 -15.77 -29.00 -23.77
C LEU A 158 -15.02 -29.05 -22.43
N LEU A 159 -15.10 -30.16 -21.69
CA LEU A 159 -14.37 -30.37 -20.45
C LEU A 159 -12.86 -30.45 -20.67
N LYS A 160 -12.40 -31.00 -21.80
CA LYS A 160 -11.00 -30.90 -22.21
C LYS A 160 -10.56 -29.44 -22.40
N GLY A 161 -11.46 -28.53 -22.76
CA GLY A 161 -11.17 -27.10 -22.80
C GLY A 161 -11.01 -26.49 -21.39
N PHE A 162 -11.80 -26.93 -20.40
CA PHE A 162 -11.67 -26.45 -19.03
C PHE A 162 -10.35 -26.86 -18.36
N ARG A 163 -9.75 -27.98 -18.78
CA ARG A 163 -8.37 -28.32 -18.43
C ARG A 163 -7.40 -27.18 -18.74
N LEU A 164 -7.58 -26.49 -19.87
CA LEU A 164 -6.71 -25.39 -20.27
C LEU A 164 -6.91 -24.14 -19.41
N LEU A 165 -8.11 -23.92 -18.87
CA LEU A 165 -8.34 -22.84 -17.89
C LEU A 165 -7.50 -23.05 -16.63
N GLN A 166 -7.09 -24.27 -16.33
CA GLN A 166 -6.22 -24.52 -15.20
C GLN A 166 -4.82 -23.91 -15.40
N LEU A 167 -4.34 -23.77 -16.64
CA LEU A 167 -3.06 -23.13 -16.96
C LEU A 167 -3.04 -21.65 -16.57
N ILE A 168 -4.21 -21.03 -16.43
CA ILE A 168 -4.38 -19.66 -15.93
C ILE A 168 -3.76 -19.51 -14.52
N ARG A 169 -3.62 -20.61 -13.76
CA ARG A 169 -2.91 -20.64 -12.46
C ARG A 169 -1.43 -20.28 -12.56
N LEU A 170 -0.80 -20.42 -13.74
CA LEU A 170 0.56 -19.95 -14.00
C LEU A 170 0.72 -18.44 -13.75
N TYR A 171 -0.37 -17.66 -13.79
CA TYR A 171 -0.37 -16.27 -13.33
C TYR A 171 0.07 -16.11 -11.87
N ARG A 172 -0.13 -17.11 -11.00
CA ARG A 172 0.41 -17.07 -9.63
C ARG A 172 1.95 -16.99 -9.64
N ILE A 173 2.62 -17.60 -10.62
CA ILE A 173 4.09 -17.48 -10.77
C ILE A 173 4.49 -16.04 -11.03
N ILE A 174 3.71 -15.31 -11.83
CA ILE A 174 3.93 -13.88 -12.08
C ILE A 174 3.88 -13.09 -10.77
N LYS A 175 3.09 -13.51 -9.78
CA LYS A 175 3.05 -12.87 -8.46
C LYS A 175 4.32 -13.10 -7.62
N LEU A 176 5.12 -14.14 -7.87
CA LEU A 176 6.39 -14.33 -7.16
C LEU A 176 7.49 -13.39 -7.65
N PHE A 177 7.46 -13.03 -8.92
CA PHE A 177 8.49 -12.19 -9.53
C PHE A 177 7.99 -10.77 -9.69
N GLU A 178 8.45 -9.86 -8.83
CA GLU A 178 8.08 -8.43 -8.89
C GLU A 178 8.29 -7.83 -10.28
N GLY A 179 9.37 -8.19 -10.97
CA GLY A 179 9.63 -7.75 -12.34
C GLY A 179 8.55 -8.19 -13.34
N LEU A 180 8.06 -9.43 -13.23
CA LEU A 180 6.96 -9.93 -14.08
C LEU A 180 5.64 -9.25 -13.72
N GLN A 181 5.39 -8.95 -12.44
CA GLN A 181 4.19 -8.21 -12.05
C GLN A 181 4.16 -6.82 -12.66
N VAL A 182 5.28 -6.08 -12.56
CA VAL A 182 5.40 -4.72 -13.12
C VAL A 182 5.20 -4.77 -14.63
N LEU A 183 5.86 -5.71 -15.31
CA LEU A 183 5.70 -5.90 -16.75
C LEU A 183 4.26 -6.23 -17.14
N THR A 184 3.63 -7.18 -16.45
CA THR A 184 2.25 -7.62 -16.75
C THR A 184 1.25 -6.50 -16.50
N LYS A 185 1.38 -5.77 -15.38
CA LYS A 185 0.54 -4.59 -15.08
C LYS A 185 0.74 -3.49 -16.12
N ALA A 186 1.98 -3.24 -16.55
CA ALA A 186 2.29 -2.27 -17.60
C ALA A 186 1.67 -2.67 -18.94
N LEU A 187 1.76 -3.95 -19.33
CA LEU A 187 1.16 -4.50 -20.55
C LEU A 187 -0.37 -4.35 -20.52
N ILE A 188 -1.02 -4.81 -19.46
CA ILE A 188 -2.49 -4.73 -19.31
C ILE A 188 -2.94 -3.26 -19.34
N LYS A 189 -2.28 -2.39 -18.58
CA LYS A 189 -2.58 -0.95 -18.59
C LYS A 189 -2.42 -0.37 -19.99
N THR A 190 -1.37 -0.77 -20.72
CA THR A 190 -1.11 -0.25 -22.07
C THR A 190 -2.21 -0.64 -23.04
N VAL A 191 -2.57 -1.93 -23.05
CA VAL A 191 -3.62 -2.46 -23.93
C VAL A 191 -4.97 -1.81 -23.61
N LEU A 192 -5.37 -1.79 -22.34
CA LEU A 192 -6.69 -1.29 -21.93
C LEU A 192 -6.83 0.22 -22.08
N THR A 193 -5.78 0.99 -21.79
CA THR A 193 -5.85 2.46 -21.73
C THR A 193 -5.59 3.10 -23.09
N TYR A 194 -4.59 2.61 -23.83
CA TYR A 194 -4.07 3.31 -25.01
C TYR A 194 -4.46 2.60 -26.31
N THR A 195 -4.44 1.26 -26.33
CA THR A 195 -4.62 0.52 -27.59
C THR A 195 -6.06 0.08 -27.84
N PHE A 196 -6.91 -0.06 -26.81
CA PHE A 196 -8.22 -0.70 -26.93
C PHE A 196 -9.14 -0.06 -27.98
N THR A 197 -9.30 1.27 -27.94
CA THR A 197 -10.12 2.01 -28.91
C THR A 197 -9.62 1.82 -30.35
N VAL A 198 -8.30 1.78 -30.51
CA VAL A 198 -7.66 1.62 -31.83
C VAL A 198 -7.83 0.19 -32.35
N VAL A 199 -7.73 -0.82 -31.48
CA VAL A 199 -8.01 -2.22 -31.82
C VAL A 199 -9.44 -2.39 -32.29
N ILE A 200 -10.42 -1.75 -31.62
CA ILE A 200 -11.81 -1.77 -32.05
C ILE A 200 -11.97 -1.17 -33.46
N LEU A 201 -11.29 -0.05 -33.73
CA LEU A 201 -11.33 0.57 -35.06
C LEU A 201 -10.75 -0.35 -36.14
N VAL A 202 -9.63 -1.02 -35.88
CA VAL A 202 -9.04 -2.01 -36.80
C VAL A 202 -9.96 -3.21 -36.98
N PHE A 203 -10.59 -3.70 -35.92
CA PHE A 203 -11.55 -4.79 -35.99
C PHE A 203 -12.78 -4.41 -36.83
N LEU A 204 -13.30 -3.19 -36.70
CA LEU A 204 -14.37 -2.67 -37.55
C LEU A 204 -13.97 -2.62 -39.03
N PHE A 205 -12.74 -2.20 -39.33
CA PHE A 205 -12.21 -2.22 -40.69
C PHE A 205 -12.13 -3.65 -41.26
N ILE A 206 -11.61 -4.60 -40.48
CA ILE A 206 -11.55 -6.03 -40.84
C ILE A 206 -12.97 -6.58 -41.06
N TYR A 207 -13.93 -6.20 -40.22
CA TYR A 207 -15.34 -6.59 -40.35
C TYR A 207 -15.92 -6.13 -41.70
N VAL A 208 -15.70 -4.86 -42.08
CA VAL A 208 -16.17 -4.34 -43.37
C VAL A 208 -15.57 -5.13 -44.54
N ILE A 209 -14.26 -5.43 -44.50
CA ILE A 209 -13.63 -6.27 -45.52
C ILE A 209 -14.22 -7.68 -45.56
N ALA A 210 -14.47 -8.29 -44.40
CA ALA A 210 -15.04 -9.63 -44.31
C ALA A 210 -16.42 -9.70 -44.96
N VAL A 211 -17.27 -8.70 -44.71
CA VAL A 211 -18.60 -8.60 -45.33
C VAL A 211 -18.48 -8.41 -46.85
N ILE A 212 -17.62 -7.50 -47.32
CA ILE A 212 -17.43 -7.27 -48.76
C ILE A 212 -16.88 -8.54 -49.43
N GLY A 213 -15.90 -9.20 -48.83
CA GLY A 213 -15.32 -10.42 -49.36
C GLY A 213 -16.31 -11.58 -49.39
N GLN A 214 -17.16 -11.72 -48.38
CA GLN A 214 -18.25 -12.69 -48.38
C GLN A 214 -19.31 -12.37 -49.45
N MET A 215 -19.64 -11.09 -49.67
CA MET A 215 -20.57 -10.68 -50.72
C MET A 215 -20.02 -10.97 -52.13
N LEU A 216 -18.72 -10.78 -52.35
CA LEU A 216 -18.08 -10.99 -53.65
C LEU A 216 -17.72 -12.46 -53.93
N TYR A 217 -17.29 -13.20 -52.90
CA TYR A 217 -16.67 -14.52 -53.06
C TYR A 217 -17.31 -15.61 -52.19
N GLY A 218 -18.41 -15.35 -51.47
CA GLY A 218 -19.05 -16.33 -50.58
C GLY A 218 -19.77 -17.49 -51.27
N LYS A 219 -19.81 -17.49 -52.61
CA LYS A 219 -20.31 -18.58 -53.45
C LYS A 219 -19.17 -19.09 -54.34
N PRO A 220 -19.03 -20.38 -54.64
CA PRO A 220 -19.80 -21.57 -54.17
C PRO A 220 -19.44 -22.00 -52.72
N GLU A 221 -20.10 -23.05 -52.19
CA GLU A 221 -19.93 -23.53 -50.79
C GLU A 221 -18.47 -23.87 -50.42
N ASP A 222 -17.67 -24.32 -51.39
CA ASP A 222 -16.24 -24.59 -51.21
C ASP A 222 -15.37 -23.32 -51.14
N SER A 223 -15.99 -22.13 -51.11
CA SER A 223 -15.25 -20.89 -50.94
C SER A 223 -14.76 -20.73 -49.49
N PRO A 224 -13.48 -20.39 -49.28
CA PRO A 224 -13.00 -19.96 -47.97
C PRO A 224 -13.81 -18.78 -47.40
N TRP A 225 -14.50 -18.02 -48.26
CA TRP A 225 -15.35 -16.90 -47.88
C TRP A 225 -16.83 -17.28 -47.65
N HIS A 226 -17.17 -18.57 -47.72
CA HIS A 226 -18.58 -18.99 -47.62
C HIS A 226 -19.18 -18.67 -46.26
N HIS A 227 -18.46 -19.02 -45.18
CA HIS A 227 -18.87 -18.66 -43.83
C HIS A 227 -18.34 -17.28 -43.44
N PHE A 228 -19.13 -16.55 -42.65
CA PHE A 228 -18.72 -15.24 -42.15
C PHE A 228 -17.48 -15.33 -41.26
N SER A 229 -17.38 -16.38 -40.43
CA SER A 229 -16.22 -16.61 -39.55
C SER A 229 -14.91 -16.83 -40.31
N THR A 230 -14.94 -17.59 -41.41
CA THR A 230 -13.77 -17.83 -42.26
C THR A 230 -13.43 -16.57 -43.06
N SER A 231 -14.43 -15.84 -43.54
CA SER A 231 -14.26 -14.52 -44.18
C SER A 231 -13.56 -13.52 -43.25
N LEU A 232 -13.91 -13.51 -41.97
CA LEU A 232 -13.27 -12.65 -40.96
C LEU A 232 -11.79 -13.02 -40.76
N ILE A 233 -11.47 -14.31 -40.68
CA ILE A 233 -10.08 -14.79 -40.56
C ILE A 233 -9.28 -14.43 -41.81
N ILE A 234 -9.85 -14.59 -43.01
CA ILE A 234 -9.18 -14.25 -44.25
C ILE A 234 -8.97 -12.74 -44.36
N ALA A 235 -9.98 -11.92 -44.01
CA ALA A 235 -9.85 -10.47 -43.96
C ALA A 235 -8.74 -10.03 -42.98
N MET A 236 -8.65 -10.67 -41.81
CA MET A 236 -7.58 -10.44 -40.84
C MET A 236 -6.20 -10.80 -41.43
N ARG A 237 -6.08 -11.96 -42.08
CA ARG A 237 -4.83 -12.38 -42.75
C ARG A 237 -4.40 -11.40 -43.83
N LEU A 238 -5.32 -11.00 -44.71
CA LEU A 238 -5.03 -10.03 -45.78
C LEU A 238 -4.61 -8.66 -45.22
N THR A 239 -5.23 -8.21 -44.12
CA THR A 239 -4.88 -6.97 -43.43
C THR A 239 -3.47 -7.03 -42.82
N LEU A 240 -3.07 -8.21 -42.33
CA LEU A 240 -1.72 -8.50 -41.83
C LEU A 240 -0.71 -8.82 -42.95
N VAL A 241 -1.12 -8.79 -44.22
CA VAL A 241 -0.29 -9.16 -45.37
C VAL A 241 0.22 -10.61 -45.26
N ASP A 242 -0.58 -11.48 -44.65
CA ASP A 242 -0.29 -12.92 -44.53
C ASP A 242 -0.97 -13.70 -45.66
N ASN A 243 -0.22 -14.58 -46.32
CA ASN A 243 -0.69 -15.51 -47.35
C ASN A 243 -1.52 -14.91 -48.51
N TRP A 244 -1.38 -13.60 -48.77
CA TRP A 244 -2.09 -12.92 -49.85
C TRP A 244 -1.73 -13.46 -51.24
N ASN A 245 -0.51 -13.97 -51.40
CA ASN A 245 -0.02 -14.63 -52.62
C ASN A 245 -0.72 -15.96 -52.92
N LEU A 246 -1.24 -16.66 -51.91
CA LEU A 246 -2.00 -17.90 -52.07
C LEU A 246 -3.48 -17.60 -52.34
N ILE A 247 -4.03 -16.60 -51.65
CA ILE A 247 -5.44 -16.20 -51.75
C ILE A 247 -5.73 -15.53 -53.09
N GLY A 248 -4.81 -14.73 -53.63
CA GLY A 248 -5.01 -13.99 -54.89
C GLY A 248 -5.36 -14.87 -56.08
N PRO A 249 -4.54 -15.88 -56.44
CA PRO A 249 -4.85 -16.80 -57.52
C PRO A 249 -6.14 -17.61 -57.29
N GLU A 250 -6.50 -17.88 -56.03
CA GLU A 250 -7.74 -18.58 -55.71
C GLU A 250 -8.97 -17.69 -55.97
N LEU A 251 -8.89 -16.40 -55.62
CA LEU A 251 -9.92 -15.40 -55.91
C LEU A 251 -10.11 -15.21 -57.42
N GLU A 252 -9.03 -15.15 -58.19
CA GLU A 252 -9.09 -15.00 -59.66
C GLU A 252 -9.77 -16.19 -60.36
N LYS A 253 -9.65 -17.40 -59.80
CA LYS A 253 -10.34 -18.59 -60.33
C LYS A 253 -11.84 -18.58 -60.05
N LYS A 254 -12.26 -18.01 -58.92
CA LYS A 254 -13.65 -18.03 -58.44
C LYS A 254 -14.47 -16.82 -58.88
N GLY A 255 -13.82 -15.67 -59.06
CA GLY A 255 -14.44 -14.41 -59.47
C GLY A 255 -13.86 -13.86 -60.77
N SER A 256 -14.07 -12.57 -61.03
CA SER A 256 -13.44 -11.92 -62.18
C SER A 256 -11.99 -11.54 -61.86
N PRO A 257 -11.01 -11.82 -62.74
CA PRO A 257 -9.60 -11.56 -62.46
C PRO A 257 -9.29 -10.09 -62.11
N LEU A 258 -9.98 -9.15 -62.78
CA LEU A 258 -9.77 -7.71 -62.55
C LEU A 258 -10.27 -7.28 -61.17
N ILE A 259 -11.50 -7.67 -60.79
CA ILE A 259 -12.07 -7.29 -59.49
C ILE A 259 -11.27 -7.95 -58.36
N SER A 260 -10.82 -9.19 -58.54
CA SER A 260 -10.00 -9.90 -57.54
C SER A 260 -8.64 -9.25 -57.32
N ARG A 261 -7.96 -8.84 -58.40
CA ARG A 261 -6.68 -8.10 -58.29
C ARG A 261 -6.85 -6.76 -57.59
N TRP A 262 -7.87 -5.98 -57.96
CA TRP A 262 -8.14 -4.68 -57.34
C TRP A 262 -8.54 -4.83 -55.88
N PHE A 263 -9.47 -5.75 -55.58
CA PHE A 263 -9.90 -6.05 -54.21
C PHE A 263 -8.71 -6.42 -53.32
N LEU A 264 -7.87 -7.36 -53.76
CA LEU A 264 -6.72 -7.79 -52.99
C LEU A 264 -5.68 -6.68 -52.84
N THR A 265 -5.35 -5.98 -53.93
CA THR A 265 -4.34 -4.91 -53.91
C THR A 265 -4.76 -3.78 -52.96
N ILE A 266 -6.04 -3.37 -53.02
CA ILE A 266 -6.57 -2.32 -52.14
C ILE A 266 -6.53 -2.79 -50.69
N ILE A 267 -6.99 -4.01 -50.37
CA ILE A 267 -7.02 -4.50 -49.00
C ILE A 267 -5.62 -4.68 -48.43
N VAL A 268 -4.70 -5.27 -49.19
CA VAL A 268 -3.32 -5.48 -48.73
C VAL A 268 -2.63 -4.13 -48.53
N PHE A 269 -2.79 -3.18 -49.46
CA PHE A 269 -2.15 -1.87 -49.35
C PHE A 269 -2.78 -1.04 -48.22
N VAL A 270 -4.09 -0.85 -48.24
CA VAL A 270 -4.83 -0.04 -47.25
C VAL A 270 -4.78 -0.69 -45.88
N GLY A 271 -4.99 -2.01 -45.79
CA GLY A 271 -4.94 -2.77 -44.54
C GLY A 271 -3.57 -2.69 -43.88
N ASN A 272 -2.49 -2.89 -44.65
CA ASN A 272 -1.13 -2.73 -44.13
C ASN A 272 -0.87 -1.28 -43.66
N ARG A 273 -1.32 -0.27 -44.42
CA ARG A 273 -1.19 1.14 -44.01
C ARG A 273 -1.96 1.43 -42.73
N ILE A 274 -3.15 0.89 -42.56
CA ILE A 274 -3.94 1.05 -41.33
C ILE A 274 -3.20 0.41 -40.15
N VAL A 275 -2.77 -0.86 -40.27
CA VAL A 275 -2.08 -1.55 -39.18
C VAL A 275 -0.77 -0.86 -38.81
N THR A 276 0.03 -0.46 -39.80
CA THR A 276 1.30 0.25 -39.55
C THR A 276 1.08 1.62 -38.93
N ASN A 277 0.10 2.41 -39.40
CA ASN A 277 -0.23 3.71 -38.81
C ASN A 277 -0.77 3.55 -37.39
N VAL A 278 -1.55 2.51 -37.12
CA VAL A 278 -2.01 2.17 -35.76
C VAL A 278 -0.84 1.81 -34.85
N LEU A 279 0.13 1.03 -35.34
CA LEU A 279 1.32 0.69 -34.58
C LEU A 279 2.17 1.93 -34.28
N VAL A 280 2.34 2.83 -35.26
CA VAL A 280 3.02 4.12 -35.06
C VAL A 280 2.27 4.99 -34.07
N GLY A 281 0.94 5.09 -34.18
CA GLY A 281 0.10 5.84 -33.26
C GLY A 281 0.20 5.32 -31.82
N LEU A 282 0.18 4.00 -31.65
CA LEU A 282 0.39 3.36 -30.35
C LEU A 282 1.79 3.64 -29.79
N MET A 283 2.82 3.56 -30.63
CA MET A 283 4.19 3.91 -30.24
C MET A 283 4.27 5.36 -29.77
N ILE A 284 3.70 6.31 -30.51
CA ILE A 284 3.66 7.72 -30.11
C ILE A 284 2.93 7.89 -28.78
N GLU A 285 1.78 7.25 -28.58
CA GLU A 285 1.03 7.34 -27.33
C GLU A 285 1.80 6.75 -26.14
N SER A 286 2.45 5.60 -26.32
CA SER A 286 3.31 5.01 -25.28
C SER A 286 4.52 5.90 -24.93
N VAL A 287 5.15 6.52 -25.92
CA VAL A 287 6.28 7.43 -25.69
C VAL A 287 5.79 8.73 -25.03
N SER A 288 4.66 9.28 -25.49
CA SER A 288 4.07 10.51 -24.96
C SER A 288 3.64 10.32 -23.52
N SER A 289 2.95 9.21 -23.21
CA SER A 289 2.51 8.91 -21.84
C SER A 289 3.68 8.73 -20.87
N VAL A 290 4.76 8.05 -21.28
CA VAL A 290 5.99 7.94 -20.48
C VAL A 290 6.64 9.31 -20.26
N ASN A 291 6.70 10.15 -21.29
CA ASN A 291 7.25 11.50 -21.19
C ASN A 291 6.39 12.41 -20.28
N ASP A 292 5.07 12.31 -20.36
CA ASP A 292 4.15 13.04 -19.50
C ASP A 292 4.27 12.63 -18.04
N ASP A 293 4.40 11.33 -17.77
CA ASP A 293 4.63 10.81 -16.42
C ASP A 293 5.98 11.28 -15.86
N TYR A 294 7.04 11.27 -16.69
CA TYR A 294 8.34 11.84 -16.33
C TYR A 294 8.27 13.35 -16.01
N ILE A 295 7.57 14.14 -16.83
CA ILE A 295 7.38 15.58 -16.60
C ILE A 295 6.58 15.81 -15.31
N LYS A 296 5.52 15.04 -15.06
CA LYS A 296 4.72 15.12 -13.83
C LYS A 296 5.57 14.81 -12.59
N GLU A 297 6.39 13.76 -12.64
CA GLU A 297 7.26 13.40 -11.53
C GLU A 297 8.31 14.50 -11.24
N LYS A 298 8.92 15.05 -12.30
CA LYS A 298 9.85 16.17 -12.17
C LYS A 298 9.20 17.42 -11.58
N ARG A 299 7.94 17.73 -11.97
CA ARG A 299 7.14 18.81 -11.38
C ARG A 299 6.84 18.55 -9.89
N LYS A 300 6.45 17.33 -9.52
CA LYS A 300 6.22 16.94 -8.11
C LYS A 300 7.48 17.11 -7.26
N LYS A 301 8.63 16.63 -7.73
CA LYS A 301 9.93 16.81 -7.03
C LYS A 301 10.30 18.28 -6.89
N LYS A 302 10.08 19.11 -7.93
CA LYS A 302 10.32 20.56 -7.88
C LYS A 302 9.39 21.25 -6.87
N ASN A 303 8.11 20.90 -6.86
CA ASN A 303 7.14 21.46 -5.93
C ASN A 303 7.47 21.07 -4.48
N LEU A 304 7.85 19.81 -4.23
CA LEU A 304 8.29 19.36 -2.91
C LEU A 304 9.54 20.11 -2.43
N ARG A 305 10.52 20.34 -3.33
CA ARG A 305 11.72 21.14 -3.01
C ARG A 305 11.36 22.60 -2.70
N ASN A 306 10.46 23.19 -3.46
CA ASN A 306 10.01 24.56 -3.24
C ASN A 306 9.20 24.68 -1.93
N GLN A 307 8.40 23.67 -1.59
CA GLN A 307 7.68 23.60 -0.33
C GLN A 307 8.65 23.53 0.86
N LYS A 308 9.63 22.61 0.84
CA LYS A 308 10.67 22.53 1.88
C LYS A 308 11.43 23.84 2.05
N LYS A 309 11.80 24.50 0.94
CA LYS A 309 12.42 25.84 0.99
C LYS A 309 11.52 26.89 1.64
N ARG A 310 10.21 26.88 1.37
CA ARG A 310 9.25 27.80 1.99
C ARG A 310 9.11 27.54 3.49
N GLU A 311 9.10 26.27 3.89
CA GLU A 311 9.10 25.86 5.30
C GLU A 311 10.38 26.35 6.00
N GLU A 312 11.57 26.12 5.42
CA GLU A 312 12.84 26.64 5.93
C GLU A 312 12.90 28.18 6.00
N LEU A 313 12.37 28.87 4.99
CA LEU A 313 12.28 30.34 5.02
C LEU A 313 11.35 30.83 6.13
N SER A 314 10.23 30.15 6.36
CA SER A 314 9.29 30.50 7.42
C SER A 314 9.91 30.31 8.82
N THR A 315 10.69 29.25 9.02
CA THR A 315 11.38 29.02 10.31
C THR A 315 12.47 30.05 10.54
N ILE A 316 13.25 30.41 9.50
CA ILE A 316 14.24 31.48 9.58
C ILE A 316 13.58 32.83 9.92
N GLN A 317 12.43 33.14 9.31
CA GLN A 317 11.70 34.38 9.63
C GLN A 317 11.26 34.42 11.10
N VAL A 318 10.70 33.34 11.62
CA VAL A 318 10.30 33.24 13.03
C VAL A 318 11.49 33.31 13.98
N LEU A 319 12.64 32.73 13.61
CA LEU A 319 13.87 32.86 14.39
C LEU A 319 14.37 34.31 14.39
N ASN A 320 14.38 34.96 13.23
CA ASN A 320 14.79 36.36 13.12
C ASN A 320 13.90 37.29 13.94
N THR A 321 12.58 37.10 13.95
CA THR A 321 11.68 37.92 14.79
C THR A 321 11.96 37.72 16.28
N LYS A 322 12.19 36.48 16.72
CA LYS A 322 12.56 36.18 18.12
C LYS A 322 13.91 36.82 18.50
N VAL A 323 14.89 36.80 17.60
CA VAL A 323 16.20 37.44 17.82
C VAL A 323 16.03 38.95 17.94
N SER A 324 15.25 39.59 17.06
CA SER A 324 14.99 41.03 17.14
C SER A 324 14.25 41.42 18.43
N ASP A 325 13.28 40.62 18.90
CA ASP A 325 12.58 40.87 20.16
C ASP A 325 13.53 40.75 21.37
N THR A 326 14.46 39.79 21.31
CA THR A 326 15.47 39.58 22.36
C THR A 326 16.47 40.73 22.39
N ASN A 327 16.94 41.19 21.22
CA ASN A 327 17.84 42.34 21.12
C ASN A 327 17.16 43.63 21.60
N ASN A 328 15.89 43.85 21.28
CA ASN A 328 15.15 45.01 21.79
C ASN A 328 15.04 44.98 23.32
N LYS A 329 14.78 43.80 23.91
CA LYS A 329 14.79 43.62 25.37
C LYS A 329 16.17 43.90 25.98
N MET A 330 17.25 43.41 25.36
CA MET A 330 18.63 43.67 25.79
C MET A 330 18.96 45.17 25.77
N ASN A 331 18.61 45.87 24.69
CA ASN A 331 18.81 47.32 24.58
C ASN A 331 18.01 48.08 25.65
N THR A 332 16.77 47.68 25.94
CA THR A 332 16.01 48.29 27.05
C THR A 332 16.65 48.01 28.41
N THR A 333 17.20 46.81 28.65
CA THR A 333 17.91 46.51 29.89
C THR A 333 19.21 47.30 30.01
N GLU A 334 19.98 47.45 28.92
CA GLU A 334 21.19 48.28 28.91
C GLU A 334 20.85 49.74 29.20
N ASN A 335 19.81 50.29 28.58
CA ASN A 335 19.35 51.65 28.87
C ASN A 335 18.92 51.82 30.34
N THR A 336 18.22 50.85 30.93
CA THR A 336 17.88 50.91 32.37
C THR A 336 19.11 50.80 33.26
N ILE A 337 20.12 49.99 32.88
CA ILE A 337 21.38 49.89 33.61
C ILE A 337 22.17 51.19 33.50
N GLU A 338 22.18 51.85 32.35
CA GLU A 338 22.79 53.17 32.19
C GLU A 338 22.09 54.23 33.03
N GLN A 339 20.76 54.25 33.07
CA GLN A 339 20.01 55.14 33.97
C GLN A 339 20.30 54.87 35.44
N ILE A 340 20.46 53.59 35.84
CA ILE A 340 20.86 53.22 37.20
C ILE A 340 22.32 53.63 37.46
N LYS A 341 23.22 53.45 36.50
CA LYS A 341 24.63 53.90 36.60
C LYS A 341 24.74 55.41 36.69
N GLU A 342 23.94 56.17 35.96
CA GLU A 342 23.86 57.63 36.07
C GLU A 342 23.33 58.05 37.44
N LYS A 343 22.24 57.43 37.91
CA LYS A 343 21.72 57.66 39.26
C LYS A 343 22.75 57.30 40.34
N LEU A 344 23.51 56.22 40.16
CA LEU A 344 24.61 55.83 41.05
C LEU A 344 25.80 56.79 40.93
N LYS A 345 26.09 57.35 39.75
CA LYS A 345 27.13 58.38 39.55
C LYS A 345 26.76 59.68 40.24
N LEU A 346 25.48 60.06 40.25
CA LEU A 346 24.98 61.20 41.01
C LEU A 346 25.14 60.97 42.53
N ILE A 347 24.96 59.73 43.00
CA ILE A 347 25.23 59.35 44.39
C ILE A 347 26.74 59.31 44.68
N HIS A 348 27.58 58.93 43.70
CA HIS A 348 29.04 58.88 43.86
C HIS A 348 29.75 60.22 43.63
N ASN A 349 29.08 61.23 43.09
CA ASN A 349 29.58 62.60 43.03
C ASN A 349 29.34 63.40 44.33
N GLU A 350 28.74 62.79 45.35
CA GLU A 350 28.79 63.28 46.74
C GLU A 350 30.03 62.78 47.51
N ILE A 351 31.05 62.28 46.81
CA ILE A 351 32.37 62.03 47.43
C ILE A 351 33.11 63.36 47.57
N ILE A 352 32.80 64.06 48.66
CA ILE A 352 33.68 65.06 49.24
C ILE A 352 34.97 64.36 49.67
N THR A 353 36.10 64.86 49.20
CA THR A 353 37.44 64.41 49.58
C THR A 353 37.63 64.37 51.10
N PRO A 354 38.21 63.29 51.66
CA PRO A 354 38.28 63.10 53.10
C PRO A 354 39.43 63.92 53.67
N LYS A 355 39.16 65.14 54.18
CA LYS A 355 40.12 65.81 55.08
C LYS A 355 39.58 66.49 56.33
N ASP A 356 38.26 66.66 56.50
CA ASP A 356 37.73 67.31 57.73
C ASP A 356 36.65 66.49 58.49
N PHE A 357 36.54 65.19 58.21
CA PHE A 357 35.41 64.36 58.67
C PHE A 357 35.60 63.67 60.02
N ILE A 358 36.03 64.38 61.07
CA ILE A 358 36.10 63.75 62.41
C ILE A 358 35.13 64.35 63.43
N PHE A 359 34.49 65.51 63.24
CA PHE A 359 33.61 66.05 64.30
C PHE A 359 32.38 66.85 63.82
N SER A 360 31.44 66.23 63.10
CA SER A 360 30.08 66.78 62.99
C SER A 360 29.04 65.88 63.67
N ILE A 361 28.28 66.46 64.61
CA ILE A 361 27.26 65.80 65.42
C ILE A 361 26.12 65.24 64.54
N ASP A 362 25.78 65.94 63.44
CA ASP A 362 24.78 65.50 62.46
C ASP A 362 25.13 64.18 61.76
N TRP A 363 26.42 63.88 61.55
CA TRP A 363 26.85 62.63 60.92
C TRP A 363 26.74 61.44 61.87
N LEU A 364 27.08 61.64 63.16
CA LEU A 364 26.88 60.63 64.20
C LEU A 364 25.40 60.34 64.42
N GLU A 365 24.55 61.36 64.40
CA GLU A 365 23.10 61.20 64.57
C GLU A 365 22.48 60.45 63.37
N LYS A 366 22.91 60.75 62.14
CA LYS A 366 22.50 60.00 60.94
C LYS A 366 23.01 58.56 60.93
N LEU A 367 24.22 58.31 61.44
CA LEU A 367 24.78 56.96 61.48
C LEU A 367 24.12 56.11 62.56
N ILE A 368 23.81 56.70 63.73
CA ILE A 368 23.04 56.05 64.80
C ILE A 368 21.62 55.77 64.33
N THR A 369 20.91 56.75 63.77
CA THR A 369 19.52 56.54 63.28
C THR A 369 19.45 55.54 62.14
N ASN A 370 20.42 55.50 61.22
CA ASN A 370 20.44 54.51 60.15
C ASN A 370 20.83 53.11 60.66
N SER A 371 21.71 53.03 61.66
CA SER A 371 22.02 51.76 62.34
C SER A 371 20.82 51.23 63.14
N GLU A 372 20.09 52.11 63.84
CA GLU A 372 18.88 51.77 64.59
C GLU A 372 17.77 51.32 63.64
N LYS A 373 17.60 51.98 62.49
CA LYS A 373 16.63 51.58 61.46
C LYS A 373 16.96 50.20 60.88
N SER A 374 18.23 49.93 60.59
CA SER A 374 18.68 48.60 60.15
C SER A 374 18.51 47.52 61.23
N HIS A 375 18.69 47.86 62.51
CA HIS A 375 18.47 46.95 63.63
C HIS A 375 16.97 46.68 63.89
N ILE A 376 16.09 47.66 63.69
CA ILE A 376 14.64 47.50 63.80
C ILE A 376 14.10 46.62 62.66
N GLU A 377 14.56 46.83 61.42
CA GLU A 377 14.19 45.98 60.28
C GLU A 377 14.71 44.55 60.45
N ALA A 378 15.93 44.37 60.96
CA ALA A 378 16.49 43.05 61.29
C ALA A 378 15.76 42.37 62.47
N LYS A 379 15.30 43.13 63.47
CA LYS A 379 14.52 42.61 64.61
C LYS A 379 13.11 42.21 64.17
N SER A 380 12.47 43.00 63.30
CA SER A 380 11.18 42.67 62.68
C SER A 380 11.27 41.42 61.79
N ALA A 381 12.34 41.31 60.98
CA ALA A 381 12.60 40.11 60.19
C ALA A 381 12.84 38.87 61.07
N ARG A 382 13.63 38.99 62.16
CA ARG A 382 13.81 37.90 63.14
C ARG A 382 12.51 37.52 63.83
N HIS A 383 11.67 38.48 64.19
CA HIS A 383 10.40 38.21 64.85
C HIS A 383 9.40 37.52 63.90
N LEU A 384 9.39 37.89 62.61
CA LEU A 384 8.65 37.21 61.56
C LEU A 384 9.15 35.78 61.34
N ILE A 385 10.47 35.57 61.32
CA ILE A 385 11.07 34.23 61.19
C ILE A 385 10.72 33.35 62.39
N ILE A 386 10.78 33.88 63.63
CA ILE A 386 10.38 33.13 64.83
C ILE A 386 8.89 32.79 64.78
N HIS A 387 8.02 33.72 64.36
CA HIS A 387 6.59 33.45 64.20
C HIS A 387 6.32 32.38 63.13
N LEU A 388 7.07 32.38 62.03
CA LEU A 388 7.01 31.36 60.99
C LEU A 388 7.48 29.99 61.47
N ILE A 389 8.56 29.94 62.25
CA ILE A 389 9.06 28.69 62.83
C ILE A 389 8.04 28.13 63.84
N GLN A 390 7.41 29.00 64.63
CA GLN A 390 6.43 28.60 65.65
C GLN A 390 5.10 28.16 65.03
N SER A 391 4.66 28.79 63.94
CA SER A 391 3.50 28.33 63.18
C SER A 391 3.77 27.00 62.48
N LEU A 392 4.94 26.84 61.85
CA LEU A 392 5.35 25.57 61.25
C LEU A 392 5.47 24.46 62.31
N SER A 393 6.04 24.75 63.48
CA SER A 393 6.12 23.79 64.59
C SER A 393 4.73 23.39 65.11
N ASN A 394 3.79 24.33 65.17
CA ASN A 394 2.42 24.02 65.59
C ASN A 394 1.70 23.16 64.53
N ILE A 395 1.87 23.45 63.25
CA ILE A 395 1.31 22.64 62.15
C ILE A 395 1.91 21.22 62.15
N ILE A 396 3.22 21.10 62.38
CA ILE A 396 3.90 19.80 62.49
C ILE A 396 3.39 19.03 63.71
N ASN A 397 3.24 19.69 64.87
CA ASN A 397 2.71 19.04 66.07
C ASN A 397 1.23 18.65 65.94
N GLU A 398 0.41 19.45 65.23
CA GLU A 398 -0.98 19.08 64.91
C GLU A 398 -1.05 17.89 63.95
N ASN A 399 -0.16 17.82 62.95
CA ASN A 399 -0.07 16.69 62.03
C ASN A 399 0.48 15.42 62.72
N MET A 400 1.44 15.57 63.64
CA MET A 400 1.94 14.46 64.46
C MET A 400 0.85 13.93 65.40
N LYS A 401 0.08 14.81 66.06
CA LYS A 401 -1.08 14.41 66.88
C LYS A 401 -2.18 13.74 66.06
N LYS A 402 -2.45 14.21 64.83
CA LYS A 402 -3.39 13.55 63.90
C LYS A 402 -2.90 12.15 63.47
N ASN A 403 -1.59 11.99 63.24
CA ASN A 403 -1.01 10.70 62.90
C ASN A 403 -0.98 9.75 64.11
N GLU A 404 -0.69 10.22 65.32
CA GLU A 404 -0.77 9.40 66.54
C GLU A 404 -2.21 8.98 66.88
N SER A 405 -3.21 9.86 66.65
CA SER A 405 -4.62 9.49 66.82
C SER A 405 -5.14 8.48 65.78
N ASN A 406 -4.54 8.44 64.59
CA ASN A 406 -4.88 7.46 63.55
C ASN A 406 -4.18 6.11 63.73
N ILE A 407 -3.08 6.05 64.50
CA ILE A 407 -2.39 4.80 64.84
C ILE A 407 -3.01 4.13 66.08
N SER A 408 -3.77 4.86 66.91
CA SER A 408 -4.52 4.30 68.04
C SER A 408 -5.94 3.81 67.72
N ILE A 409 -6.36 3.82 66.44
CA ILE A 409 -7.70 3.36 65.99
C ILE A 409 -7.59 2.28 64.88
N ASN A 410 -6.44 1.61 64.72
CA ASN A 410 -6.36 0.35 63.97
C ASN A 410 -5.47 -0.67 64.65
#